data_AF-A0A842R8J2-F1
#
_entry.id   AF-A0A842R8J2-F1
#
_cell.length_a   1.000
_cell.length_b   1.000
_cell.length_c   1.000
_cell.angle_alpha   90.00
_cell.angle_beta   90.00
_cell.angle_gamma   90.00
#
_symmetry.space_group_name_H-M   'P 1'
#
loop_
_entity.id
_entity.type
_entity.pdbx_description
1 polymer ?
#
loop_
_entity_poly.entity_id
_entity_poly.type
_entity_poly.pdbx_seq_one_letter_code
_entity_poly.pdbx_strand_id
1 'polypeptide(L)'
;MMIYSHLEEIEEVLQGDVFQNLPKVILEPYKQELNNAWSKFQSYISKEEQLPSEPIIFSGTPKRVPGIVVSQSCDIRPENDLLFAEIRETQELSIKAKKRVKQIKKIIRDQTRAHFLPVDAKIDFFNQPKIIDFSSMFLIPFDFLKQSVKELFVARLIPEARKVFAEKINKFFTRLAFEDIMFFSEEEIISCIENDEITKEEANRILISLKRKPLK
;
A
#
# COMPACT_ATOMS: atom_id res chain seq x y z
N MET A 1 19.26 0.62 -1.34
CA MET A 1 18.17 0.25 -2.26
C MET A 1 17.12 1.34 -2.27
N MET A 2 16.89 1.93 -3.44
CA MET A 2 15.92 2.99 -3.71
C MET A 2 14.78 2.30 -4.47
N ILE A 3 13.62 2.13 -3.85
CA ILE A 3 12.50 1.34 -4.42
C ILE A 3 11.51 2.19 -5.23
N TYR A 4 11.78 3.48 -5.32
CA TYR A 4 10.93 4.47 -5.97
C TYR A 4 11.60 5.02 -7.23
N SER A 5 10.78 5.26 -8.23
CA SER A 5 11.09 6.04 -9.42
C SER A 5 10.47 7.41 -9.27
N HIS A 6 11.30 8.45 -9.38
CA HIS A 6 10.84 9.83 -9.51
C HIS A 6 10.48 10.07 -10.97
N LEU A 7 9.22 10.38 -11.26
CA LEU A 7 8.76 10.70 -12.61
C LEU A 7 8.27 12.14 -12.60
N GLU A 8 8.76 12.95 -13.53
CA GLU A 8 8.30 14.34 -13.69
C GLU A 8 6.90 14.40 -14.31
N GLU A 9 6.58 13.42 -15.17
CA GLU A 9 5.25 13.22 -15.73
C GLU A 9 4.90 11.73 -15.73
N ILE A 10 3.61 11.42 -15.57
CA ILE A 10 3.11 10.05 -15.70
C ILE A 10 2.19 9.96 -16.91
N GLU A 11 2.52 9.04 -17.82
CA GLU A 11 1.73 8.79 -19.03
C GLU A 11 0.49 7.93 -18.74
N GLU A 12 0.61 7.03 -17.77
CA GLU A 12 -0.43 6.09 -17.37
C GLU A 12 -0.35 5.82 -15.86
N VAL A 13 -1.48 5.49 -15.24
CA VAL A 13 -1.54 5.04 -13.84
C VAL A 13 -1.27 3.53 -13.81
N LEU A 14 -0.44 3.07 -12.89
CA LEU A 14 -0.05 1.66 -12.75
C LEU A 14 -0.16 1.19 -11.30
N GLN A 15 -0.26 -0.13 -11.12
CA GLN A 15 -0.15 -0.74 -9.79
C GLN A 15 1.19 -0.34 -9.13
N GLY A 16 1.15 0.04 -7.86
CA GLY A 16 2.32 0.52 -7.14
C GLY A 16 2.65 2.00 -7.36
N ASP A 17 1.80 2.76 -8.05
CA ASP A 17 1.88 4.23 -8.03
C ASP A 17 1.38 4.76 -6.69
N VAL A 18 2.11 5.76 -6.18
CA VAL A 18 1.86 6.40 -4.90
C VAL A 18 1.32 7.80 -5.14
N PHE A 19 0.21 8.09 -4.48
CA PHE A 19 -0.46 9.36 -4.51
C PHE A 19 -0.65 9.90 -3.10
N GLN A 20 -0.62 11.22 -2.97
CA GLN A 20 -0.92 11.94 -1.73
C GLN A 20 -2.26 12.67 -1.85
N ASN A 21 -2.80 13.09 -0.71
CA ASN A 21 -4.01 13.91 -0.63
C ASN A 21 -5.26 13.34 -1.33
N LEU A 22 -5.35 12.01 -1.48
CA LEU A 22 -6.51 11.35 -2.06
C LEU A 22 -7.74 11.52 -1.16
N PRO A 23 -8.93 11.73 -1.74
CA PRO A 23 -10.16 11.83 -0.98
C PRO A 23 -10.61 10.43 -0.53
N LYS A 24 -10.58 10.17 0.77
CA LYS A 24 -11.17 8.97 1.36
C LYS A 24 -12.38 9.37 2.19
N VAL A 25 -13.54 8.80 1.88
CA VAL A 25 -14.73 8.96 2.71
C VAL A 25 -14.61 8.04 3.91
N ILE A 26 -14.59 8.61 5.10
CA ILE A 26 -14.66 7.85 6.34
C ILE A 26 -16.10 7.89 6.84
N LEU A 27 -16.66 6.70 7.02
CA LEU A 27 -17.92 6.49 7.69
C LEU A 27 -17.64 6.45 9.21
N GLU A 28 -17.36 7.62 9.80
CA GLU A 28 -17.24 7.77 11.26
C GLU A 28 -18.63 7.68 11.92
N PRO A 29 -18.71 7.23 13.19
CA PRO A 29 -19.52 6.06 13.48
C PRO A 29 -20.98 6.41 13.71
N TYR A 30 -21.83 5.83 12.88
CA TYR A 30 -23.14 5.38 13.34
C TYR A 30 -23.14 3.86 13.33
N LYS A 31 -22.51 3.25 14.33
CA LYS A 31 -22.64 1.81 14.59
C LYS A 31 -24.12 1.40 14.63
N GLN A 32 -24.98 2.31 15.09
CA GLN A 32 -26.42 2.15 15.09
C GLN A 32 -27.05 2.23 13.69
N GLU A 33 -26.67 3.18 12.83
CA GLU A 33 -27.17 3.25 11.44
C GLU A 33 -26.65 2.07 10.61
N LEU A 34 -25.40 1.65 10.81
CA LEU A 34 -24.84 0.48 10.15
C LEU A 34 -25.54 -0.80 10.62
N ASN A 35 -25.79 -0.95 11.92
CA ASN A 35 -26.58 -2.07 12.45
C ASN A 35 -28.02 -2.05 11.91
N ASN A 36 -28.65 -0.87 11.84
CA ASN A 36 -29.99 -0.73 11.26
C ASN A 36 -29.99 -1.08 9.77
N ALA A 37 -28.97 -0.66 9.02
CA ALA A 37 -28.78 -1.04 7.63
C ALA A 37 -28.56 -2.56 7.50
N TRP A 38 -27.75 -3.17 8.35
CA TRP A 38 -27.51 -4.62 8.36
C TRP A 38 -28.78 -5.42 8.67
N SER A 39 -29.58 -4.99 9.63
CA SER A 39 -30.86 -5.63 9.95
C SER A 39 -31.84 -5.52 8.78
N LYS A 40 -31.89 -4.38 8.06
CA LYS A 40 -32.66 -4.25 6.81
C LYS A 40 -32.11 -5.10 5.67
N PHE A 41 -30.79 -5.21 5.54
CA PHE A 41 -30.20 -6.11 4.54
C PHE A 41 -30.53 -7.58 4.83
N GLN A 42 -30.64 -7.97 6.10
CA GLN A 42 -31.06 -9.31 6.49
C GLN A 42 -32.53 -9.59 6.11
N SER A 43 -33.45 -8.62 6.24
CA SER A 43 -34.85 -8.78 5.81
C SER A 43 -34.99 -8.93 4.28
N TYR A 44 -34.11 -8.29 3.51
CA TYR A 44 -34.04 -8.50 2.04
C TYR A 44 -33.54 -9.90 1.68
N ILE A 45 -32.57 -10.44 2.42
CA ILE A 45 -32.03 -11.79 2.20
C ILE A 45 -33.06 -12.86 2.59
N SER A 46 -33.83 -12.65 3.66
CA SER A 46 -34.89 -13.58 4.11
C SER A 46 -36.14 -13.57 3.21
N LYS A 47 -36.16 -12.78 2.12
CA LYS A 47 -37.28 -12.58 1.19
C LYS A 47 -38.54 -11.97 1.82
N GLU A 48 -38.45 -11.42 3.02
CA GLU A 48 -39.59 -10.78 3.69
C GLU A 48 -39.87 -9.38 3.11
N GLU A 49 -38.85 -8.73 2.53
CA GLU A 49 -38.94 -7.38 1.97
C GLU A 49 -38.27 -7.28 0.58
N GLN A 50 -38.81 -6.42 -0.29
CA GLN A 50 -38.19 -6.07 -1.57
C GLN A 50 -37.05 -5.07 -1.35
N LEU A 51 -36.01 -5.12 -2.21
CA LEU A 51 -34.95 -4.11 -2.20
C LEU A 51 -35.56 -2.71 -2.35
N PRO A 52 -35.04 -1.71 -1.62
CA PRO A 52 -35.55 -0.35 -1.70
C PRO A 52 -35.38 0.19 -3.12
N SER A 53 -36.42 0.82 -3.63
CA SER A 53 -36.38 1.49 -4.94
C SER A 53 -35.53 2.77 -4.92
N GLU A 54 -35.28 3.33 -3.73
CA GLU A 54 -34.50 4.54 -3.52
C GLU A 54 -33.13 4.24 -2.90
N PRO A 55 -32.09 5.03 -3.22
CA PRO A 55 -30.76 4.88 -2.63
C PRO A 55 -30.78 5.11 -1.12
N ILE A 56 -30.02 4.30 -0.38
CA ILE A 56 -29.74 4.57 1.03
C ILE A 56 -28.66 5.66 1.11
N ILE A 57 -28.99 6.79 1.73
CA ILE A 57 -28.08 7.93 1.87
C ILE A 57 -27.31 7.78 3.19
N PHE A 58 -25.98 7.89 3.13
CA PHE A 58 -25.11 7.93 4.30
C PHE A 58 -24.36 9.26 4.35
N SER A 59 -24.22 9.81 5.56
CA SER A 59 -23.36 10.96 5.82
C SER A 59 -21.94 10.47 6.08
N GLY A 60 -20.96 10.99 5.34
CA GLY A 60 -19.54 10.65 5.50
C GLY A 60 -18.68 11.89 5.60
N THR A 61 -17.57 11.80 6.33
CA THR A 61 -16.58 12.89 6.40
C THR A 61 -15.46 12.60 5.42
N PRO A 62 -15.19 13.49 4.43
CA PRO A 62 -14.05 13.32 3.56
C PRO A 62 -12.76 13.60 4.33
N LYS A 63 -11.79 12.69 4.21
CA LYS A 63 -10.43 12.85 4.73
C LYS A 63 -9.44 12.77 3.57
N ARG A 64 -8.40 13.59 3.61
CA ARG A 64 -7.25 13.46 2.70
C ARG A 64 -6.28 12.43 3.25
N VAL A 65 -5.95 11.42 2.45
CA VAL A 65 -5.01 10.37 2.83
C VAL A 65 -4.05 10.09 1.68
N PRO A 66 -2.81 9.67 1.95
CA PRO A 66 -1.98 9.11 0.92
C PRO A 66 -2.35 7.64 0.68
N GLY A 67 -2.09 7.15 -0.53
CA GLY A 67 -2.40 5.78 -0.90
C GLY A 67 -1.53 5.27 -2.03
N ILE A 68 -1.48 3.95 -2.14
CA ILE A 68 -0.81 3.23 -3.23
C ILE A 68 -1.85 2.47 -4.05
N VAL A 69 -1.73 2.50 -5.38
CA VAL A 69 -2.62 1.79 -6.31
C VAL A 69 -2.44 0.28 -6.13
N VAL A 70 -3.52 -0.41 -5.77
CA VAL A 70 -3.60 -1.86 -5.62
C VAL A 70 -4.22 -2.52 -6.85
N SER A 71 -5.08 -1.82 -7.58
CA SER A 71 -5.72 -2.31 -8.82
C SER A 71 -4.71 -2.90 -9.80
N GLN A 72 -5.07 -4.01 -10.43
CA GLN A 72 -4.25 -4.64 -11.46
C GLN A 72 -4.36 -3.87 -12.77
N SER A 73 -3.39 -4.03 -13.68
CA SER A 73 -3.39 -3.33 -14.97
C SER A 73 -4.68 -3.56 -15.79
N CYS A 74 -5.36 -4.69 -15.63
CA CYS A 74 -6.63 -4.94 -16.30
C CYS A 74 -7.79 -4.09 -15.75
N ASP A 75 -7.72 -3.66 -14.50
CA ASP A 75 -8.76 -2.90 -13.82
C ASP A 75 -8.58 -1.39 -13.99
N ILE A 76 -7.37 -0.95 -14.34
CA ILE A 76 -7.04 0.46 -14.56
C ILE A 76 -7.55 0.90 -15.94
N ARG A 77 -8.82 1.28 -16.00
CA ARG A 77 -9.50 1.73 -17.22
C ARG A 77 -10.45 2.89 -16.89
N PRO A 78 -10.80 3.72 -17.89
CA PRO A 78 -11.92 4.66 -17.77
C PRO A 78 -13.18 3.94 -17.28
N GLU A 79 -14.05 4.65 -16.57
CA GLU A 79 -15.33 4.15 -16.00
C GLU A 79 -15.19 3.18 -14.80
N ASN A 80 -13.97 2.74 -14.46
CA ASN A 80 -13.74 1.94 -13.26
C ASN A 80 -13.30 2.78 -12.06
N ASP A 81 -13.64 2.30 -10.88
CA ASP A 81 -13.02 2.74 -9.64
C ASP A 81 -11.67 2.03 -9.44
N LEU A 82 -10.67 2.80 -9.03
CA LEU A 82 -9.35 2.30 -8.68
C LEU A 82 -9.27 2.00 -7.18
N LEU A 83 -8.77 0.81 -6.86
CA LEU A 83 -8.53 0.39 -5.50
C LEU A 83 -7.18 0.89 -5.00
N PHE A 84 -7.21 1.56 -3.85
CA PHE A 84 -6.06 2.04 -3.12
C PHE A 84 -5.95 1.36 -1.75
N ALA A 85 -4.72 1.19 -1.27
CA ALA A 85 -4.44 0.94 0.13
C ALA A 85 -3.84 2.21 0.74
N GLU A 86 -4.30 2.60 1.93
CA GLU A 86 -3.81 3.78 2.64
C GLU A 86 -2.34 3.61 3.05
N ILE A 87 -1.56 4.67 2.89
CA ILE A 87 -0.20 4.74 3.43
C ILE A 87 -0.27 5.48 4.76
N ARG A 88 0.37 4.92 5.79
CA ARG A 88 0.42 5.50 7.13
C ARG A 88 1.86 5.71 7.55
N GLU A 89 2.09 6.70 8.40
CA GLU A 89 3.37 6.79 9.09
C GLU A 89 3.58 5.56 9.97
N THR A 90 4.83 5.13 10.08
CA THR A 90 5.21 4.10 11.03
C THR A 90 5.52 4.70 12.40
N GLN A 91 5.58 3.87 13.43
CA GLN A 91 6.10 4.29 14.73
C GLN A 91 7.57 4.72 14.60
N GLU A 92 8.05 5.62 15.46
CA GLU A 92 9.47 6.01 15.42
C GLU A 92 10.40 4.79 15.50
N LEU A 93 11.18 4.61 14.42
CA LEU A 93 12.16 3.54 14.33
C LEU A 93 13.52 4.02 14.82
N SER A 94 14.35 3.08 15.26
CA SER A 94 15.70 3.41 15.67
C SER A 94 16.51 3.99 14.51
N ILE A 95 17.37 4.96 14.81
CA ILE A 95 18.37 5.47 13.86
C ILE A 95 19.42 4.38 13.56
N LYS A 96 19.67 3.46 14.51
CA LYS A 96 20.62 2.35 14.35
C LYS A 96 20.03 1.27 13.45
N ALA A 97 20.61 1.08 12.25
CA ALA A 97 20.15 0.14 11.22
C ALA A 97 19.79 -1.25 11.77
N LYS A 98 20.68 -1.89 12.55
CA LYS A 98 20.43 -3.20 13.17
C LYS A 98 19.16 -3.26 14.02
N LYS A 99 18.94 -2.24 14.85
CA LYS A 99 17.76 -2.18 15.72
C LYS A 99 16.51 -1.87 14.88
N ARG A 100 16.64 -1.02 13.87
CA ARG A 100 15.59 -0.67 12.91
C ARG A 100 15.09 -1.89 12.14
N VAL A 101 15.98 -2.71 11.57
CA VAL A 101 15.62 -3.96 10.86
C VAL A 101 14.80 -4.88 11.77
N LYS A 102 15.24 -5.10 13.02
CA LYS A 102 14.50 -5.92 13.98
C LYS A 102 13.10 -5.36 14.28
N GLN A 103 12.97 -4.03 14.39
CA GLN A 103 11.69 -3.37 14.57
C GLN A 103 10.78 -3.52 13.35
N ILE A 104 11.32 -3.38 12.14
CA ILE A 104 10.57 -3.56 10.89
C ILE A 104 10.05 -4.98 10.77
N LYS A 105 10.91 -6.00 10.98
CA LYS A 105 10.51 -7.41 10.99
C LYS A 105 9.40 -7.67 12.00
N LYS A 106 9.52 -7.09 13.19
CA LYS A 106 8.47 -7.19 14.22
C LYS A 106 7.15 -6.57 13.75
N ILE A 107 7.17 -5.38 13.18
CA ILE A 107 5.96 -4.71 12.67
C ILE A 107 5.26 -5.59 11.63
N ILE A 108 5.99 -6.12 10.66
CA ILE A 108 5.40 -6.91 9.56
C ILE A 108 4.84 -8.23 10.07
N ARG A 109 5.54 -8.88 11.01
CA ARG A 109 5.06 -10.10 11.66
C ARG A 109 3.81 -9.86 12.50
N ASP A 110 3.81 -8.80 13.30
CA ASP A 110 2.72 -8.50 14.24
C ASP A 110 1.51 -7.87 13.51
N GLN A 111 1.74 -7.20 12.37
CA GLN A 111 0.73 -6.59 11.50
C GLN A 111 0.74 -7.25 10.12
N THR A 112 0.14 -8.45 10.01
CA THR A 112 0.15 -9.27 8.78
C THR A 112 -0.43 -8.56 7.55
N ARG A 113 -1.33 -7.58 7.78
CA ARG A 113 -1.95 -6.73 6.76
C ARG A 113 -1.19 -5.44 6.46
N ALA A 114 0.04 -5.31 6.96
CA ALA A 114 0.92 -4.19 6.66
C ALA A 114 2.03 -4.60 5.68
N HIS A 115 2.58 -3.62 4.98
CA HIS A 115 3.81 -3.77 4.22
C HIS A 115 4.68 -2.53 4.37
N PHE A 116 5.96 -2.72 4.65
CA PHE A 116 6.86 -1.64 4.98
C PHE A 116 7.34 -0.90 3.73
N LEU A 117 7.45 0.42 3.85
CA LEU A 117 8.00 1.33 2.85
C LEU A 117 9.23 2.05 3.45
N PRO A 118 10.44 1.79 2.93
CA PRO A 118 11.67 2.42 3.42
C PRO A 118 11.72 3.91 3.08
N VAL A 119 12.63 4.62 3.74
CA VAL A 119 12.90 6.03 3.44
C VAL A 119 13.56 6.21 2.07
N ASP A 120 13.30 7.36 1.45
CA ASP A 120 14.01 7.85 0.28
C ASP A 120 14.27 9.35 0.42
N ALA A 121 15.53 9.72 0.60
CA ALA A 121 15.95 11.10 0.81
C ALA A 121 15.70 12.02 -0.41
N LYS A 122 15.38 11.46 -1.59
CA LYS A 122 15.10 12.24 -2.79
C LYS A 122 13.63 12.63 -2.94
N ILE A 123 12.74 12.04 -2.13
CA ILE A 123 11.31 12.24 -2.24
C ILE A 123 10.80 12.65 -0.86
N ASP A 124 10.39 13.91 -0.70
CA ASP A 124 10.00 14.47 0.61
C ASP A 124 8.93 13.63 1.31
N PHE A 125 7.98 13.07 0.56
CA PHE A 125 6.96 12.16 1.09
C PHE A 125 7.54 10.94 1.81
N PHE A 126 8.71 10.44 1.37
CA PHE A 126 9.41 9.29 1.94
C PHE A 126 10.61 9.68 2.82
N ASN A 127 10.64 10.91 3.36
CA ASN A 127 11.68 11.31 4.32
C ASN A 127 11.60 10.55 5.67
N GLN A 128 10.49 9.88 5.93
CA GLN A 128 10.24 9.01 7.07
C GLN A 128 9.68 7.66 6.61
N PRO A 129 10.01 6.56 7.32
CA PRO A 129 9.53 5.25 6.93
C PRO A 129 8.03 5.14 7.12
N LYS A 130 7.39 4.42 6.21
CA LYS A 130 5.92 4.34 6.08
C LYS A 130 5.47 2.89 6.04
N ILE A 131 4.17 2.68 6.17
CA ILE A 131 3.55 1.37 5.97
C ILE A 131 2.36 1.51 5.03
N ILE A 132 2.22 0.55 4.13
CA ILE A 132 0.99 0.31 3.39
C ILE A 132 0.08 -0.50 4.29
N ASP A 133 -1.15 -0.05 4.46
CA ASP A 133 -2.15 -0.72 5.25
C ASP A 133 -3.25 -1.35 4.39
N PHE A 134 -3.16 -2.66 4.18
CA PHE A 134 -4.18 -3.40 3.45
C PHE A 134 -5.47 -3.63 4.25
N SER A 135 -5.53 -3.22 5.53
CA SER A 135 -6.81 -3.16 6.26
C SER A 135 -7.61 -1.89 5.99
N SER A 136 -6.97 -0.87 5.39
CA SER A 136 -7.57 0.42 5.08
C SER A 136 -7.53 0.66 3.57
N MET A 137 -8.43 -0.02 2.87
CA MET A 137 -8.59 0.12 1.42
C MET A 137 -9.76 1.05 1.08
N PHE A 138 -9.65 1.75 -0.04
CA PHE A 138 -10.68 2.67 -0.52
C PHE A 138 -10.65 2.79 -2.05
N LEU A 139 -11.77 3.22 -2.62
CA LEU A 139 -11.96 3.37 -4.06
C LEU A 139 -11.86 4.85 -4.46
N ILE A 140 -11.23 5.11 -5.59
CA ILE A 140 -11.14 6.43 -6.22
C ILE A 140 -11.54 6.29 -7.69
N PRO A 141 -12.50 7.09 -8.20
CA PRO A 141 -12.85 7.06 -9.61
C PRO A 141 -11.66 7.36 -10.51
N PHE A 142 -11.46 6.56 -11.57
CA PHE A 142 -10.35 6.75 -12.51
C PHE A 142 -10.31 8.16 -13.10
N ASP A 143 -11.47 8.69 -13.51
CA ASP A 143 -11.56 10.00 -14.15
C ASP A 143 -11.14 11.15 -13.21
N PHE A 144 -11.49 11.04 -11.93
CA PHE A 144 -11.02 11.98 -10.91
C PHE A 144 -9.49 11.97 -10.80
N LEU A 145 -8.91 10.77 -10.72
CA LEU A 145 -7.46 10.60 -10.59
C LEU A 145 -6.73 11.14 -11.83
N LYS A 146 -7.25 10.84 -13.03
CA LYS A 146 -6.67 11.29 -14.30
C LYS A 146 -6.63 12.82 -14.40
N GLN A 147 -7.68 13.50 -13.93
CA GLN A 147 -7.75 14.97 -13.95
C GLN A 147 -6.81 15.64 -12.95
N SER A 148 -6.53 14.98 -11.83
CA SER A 148 -5.75 15.54 -10.71
C SER A 148 -4.37 14.87 -10.55
N VAL A 149 -3.91 14.20 -11.61
CA VAL A 149 -2.77 13.28 -11.52
C VAL A 149 -1.48 14.01 -11.20
N LYS A 150 -1.29 15.22 -11.74
CA LYS A 150 -0.07 16.02 -11.58
C LYS A 150 0.06 16.55 -10.15
N GLU A 151 -1.05 16.85 -9.51
CA GLU A 151 -1.12 17.40 -8.15
C GLU A 151 -1.02 16.33 -7.07
N LEU A 152 -1.48 15.12 -7.38
CA LEU A 152 -1.60 14.03 -6.40
C LEU A 152 -0.45 13.03 -6.50
N PHE A 153 0.17 12.83 -7.67
CA PHE A 153 1.24 11.84 -7.85
C PHE A 153 2.50 12.17 -7.04
N VAL A 154 3.10 11.17 -6.44
CA VAL A 154 4.31 11.29 -5.61
C VAL A 154 5.45 10.50 -6.23
N ALA A 155 5.24 9.21 -6.47
CA ALA A 155 6.28 8.30 -6.94
C ALA A 155 5.68 7.01 -7.50
N ARG A 156 6.51 6.27 -8.23
CA ARG A 156 6.17 4.93 -8.73
C ARG A 156 7.11 3.90 -8.15
N LEU A 157 6.61 2.75 -7.71
CA LEU A 157 7.49 1.62 -7.39
C LEU A 157 8.29 1.19 -8.63
N ILE A 158 9.60 1.01 -8.46
CA ILE A 158 10.45 0.43 -9.52
C ILE A 158 9.92 -0.95 -9.92
N PRO A 159 10.17 -1.41 -11.17
CA PRO A 159 9.57 -2.65 -11.68
C PRO A 159 9.72 -3.85 -10.76
N GLU A 160 10.86 -3.99 -10.10
CA GLU A 160 11.15 -5.13 -9.23
C GLU A 160 10.44 -5.02 -7.88
N ALA A 161 10.36 -3.82 -7.30
CA ALA A 161 9.54 -3.57 -6.12
C ALA A 161 8.06 -3.80 -6.40
N ARG A 162 7.60 -3.44 -7.61
CA ARG A 162 6.22 -3.68 -8.04
C ARG A 162 5.88 -5.16 -8.13
N LYS A 163 6.82 -6.02 -8.59
CA LYS A 163 6.62 -7.48 -8.60
C LYS A 163 6.41 -8.01 -7.18
N VAL A 164 7.27 -7.62 -6.24
CA VAL A 164 7.13 -7.98 -4.82
C VAL A 164 5.81 -7.48 -4.25
N PHE A 165 5.43 -6.25 -4.58
CA PHE A 165 4.16 -5.67 -4.14
C PHE A 165 2.95 -6.43 -4.70
N ALA A 166 2.96 -6.76 -5.98
CA ALA A 166 1.93 -7.58 -6.63
C ALA A 166 1.82 -8.97 -5.97
N GLU A 167 2.95 -9.60 -5.65
CA GLU A 167 2.95 -10.87 -4.90
C GLU A 167 2.37 -10.70 -3.50
N LYS A 168 2.69 -9.62 -2.79
CA LYS A 168 2.12 -9.33 -1.46
C LYS A 168 0.60 -9.15 -1.54
N ILE A 169 0.09 -8.47 -2.57
CA ILE A 169 -1.35 -8.33 -2.83
C ILE A 169 -1.98 -9.71 -3.09
N ASN A 170 -1.41 -10.50 -4.01
CA ASN A 170 -1.92 -11.84 -4.32
C ASN A 170 -1.95 -12.75 -3.08
N LYS A 171 -0.91 -12.68 -2.24
CA LYS A 171 -0.82 -13.45 -0.98
C LYS A 171 -1.82 -12.97 0.07
N PHE A 172 -2.10 -11.66 0.14
CA PHE A 172 -3.12 -11.11 1.03
C PHE A 172 -4.50 -11.72 0.78
N PHE A 173 -4.88 -11.92 -0.49
CA PHE A 173 -6.17 -12.49 -0.86
C PHE A 173 -6.22 -14.04 -0.78
N THR A 174 -5.08 -14.74 -0.69
CA THR A 174 -5.02 -16.22 -0.80
C THR A 174 -4.75 -16.98 0.51
N ARG A 175 -4.55 -16.31 1.65
CA ARG A 175 -4.37 -16.94 3.00
C ARG A 175 -3.28 -18.04 3.12
N LEU A 176 -2.25 -18.03 2.27
CA LEU A 176 -1.16 -19.02 2.35
C LEU A 176 -0.13 -18.67 3.45
N ALA A 177 0.44 -19.71 4.09
CA ALA A 177 1.51 -19.59 5.09
C ALA A 177 2.85 -19.15 4.45
N PHE A 178 3.73 -18.52 5.25
CA PHE A 178 4.47 -17.32 4.85
C PHE A 178 6.00 -17.48 4.70
N GLU A 179 6.57 -16.72 3.75
CA GLU A 179 7.92 -16.12 3.80
C GLU A 179 7.75 -14.60 3.63
N ASP A 180 8.15 -13.79 4.62
CA ASP A 180 8.04 -12.32 4.60
C ASP A 180 8.94 -11.72 3.52
N ILE A 181 8.36 -11.25 2.41
CA ILE A 181 9.10 -10.40 1.47
C ILE A 181 9.00 -8.95 1.95
N MET A 182 10.15 -8.31 2.18
CA MET A 182 10.26 -6.98 2.78
C MET A 182 11.08 -6.04 1.88
N PHE A 183 10.70 -4.77 1.85
CA PHE A 183 11.53 -3.72 1.25
C PHE A 183 12.50 -3.18 2.28
N PHE A 184 13.80 -3.28 1.99
CA PHE A 184 14.85 -2.70 2.83
C PHE A 184 15.65 -1.67 2.07
N SER A 185 16.06 -0.60 2.74
CA SER A 185 17.06 0.35 2.27
C SER A 185 18.45 -0.31 2.14
N GLU A 186 19.45 0.42 1.62
CA GLU A 186 20.79 -0.15 1.45
C GLU A 186 21.45 -0.49 2.78
N GLU A 187 21.35 0.46 3.72
CA GLU A 187 21.90 0.33 5.07
C GLU A 187 21.28 -0.85 5.81
N GLU A 188 19.98 -1.08 5.59
CA GLU A 188 19.26 -2.21 6.18
C GLU A 188 19.68 -3.55 5.56
N ILE A 189 19.90 -3.60 4.25
CA ILE A 189 20.44 -4.79 3.58
C ILE A 189 21.85 -5.09 4.08
N ILE A 190 22.73 -4.09 4.14
CA ILE A 190 24.10 -4.23 4.67
C ILE A 190 24.06 -4.73 6.11
N SER A 191 23.19 -4.15 6.94
CA SER A 191 22.99 -4.60 8.31
C SER A 191 22.49 -6.04 8.38
N CYS A 192 21.67 -6.53 7.45
CA CYS A 192 21.27 -7.94 7.43
C CYS A 192 22.45 -8.88 7.14
N ILE A 193 23.34 -8.49 6.21
CA ILE A 193 24.53 -9.29 5.85
C ILE A 193 25.54 -9.35 7.00
N GLU A 194 25.86 -8.21 7.62
CA GLU A 194 26.81 -8.14 8.74
C GLU A 194 26.39 -8.96 9.97
N ASN A 195 25.12 -9.37 10.04
CA ASN A 195 24.57 -10.12 11.15
C ASN A 195 24.19 -11.56 10.77
N ASP A 196 24.68 -12.06 9.62
CA ASP A 196 24.38 -13.39 9.08
C ASP A 196 22.87 -13.69 8.95
N GLU A 197 22.04 -12.64 8.83
CA GLU A 197 20.58 -12.79 8.65
C GLU A 197 20.23 -13.08 7.18
N ILE A 198 21.12 -12.72 6.25
CA ILE A 198 21.11 -13.11 4.83
C ILE A 198 22.56 -13.31 4.38
N THR A 199 22.82 -14.24 3.46
CA THR A 199 24.15 -14.44 2.91
C THR A 199 24.52 -13.30 1.95
N LYS A 200 25.83 -13.01 1.80
CA LYS A 200 26.32 -12.04 0.80
C LYS A 200 25.95 -12.45 -0.63
N GLU A 201 25.83 -13.74 -0.88
CA GLU A 201 25.41 -14.32 -2.16
C GLU A 201 23.93 -14.08 -2.44
N GLU A 202 23.05 -14.26 -1.45
CA GLU A 202 21.63 -13.91 -1.56
C GLU A 202 21.44 -12.41 -1.77
N ALA A 203 22.16 -11.57 -1.00
CA ALA A 203 22.12 -10.13 -1.18
C ALA A 203 22.60 -9.72 -2.58
N ASN A 204 23.67 -10.32 -3.09
CA ASN A 204 24.17 -10.04 -4.43
C ASN A 204 23.22 -10.54 -5.52
N ARG A 205 22.54 -11.68 -5.35
CA ARG A 205 21.48 -12.13 -6.28
C ARG A 205 20.32 -11.14 -6.32
N ILE A 206 19.90 -10.62 -5.17
CA ILE A 206 18.89 -9.56 -5.08
C ILE A 206 19.38 -8.29 -5.79
N LEU A 207 20.61 -7.85 -5.54
CA LEU A 207 21.15 -6.65 -6.20
C LEU A 207 21.31 -6.80 -7.72
N ILE A 208 21.71 -7.98 -8.19
CA ILE A 208 21.87 -8.29 -9.62
C ILE A 208 20.51 -8.34 -10.32
N SER A 209 19.49 -8.95 -9.71
CA SER A 209 18.13 -9.00 -10.29
C SER A 209 17.50 -7.60 -10.40
N LEU A 210 17.94 -6.67 -9.54
CA LEU A 210 17.61 -5.24 -9.57
C LEU A 210 18.51 -4.40 -10.51
N LYS A 211 19.36 -5.03 -11.34
CA LYS A 211 20.33 -4.39 -12.24
C LYS A 211 21.32 -3.44 -11.54
N ARG A 212 21.74 -3.75 -10.31
CA ARG A 212 22.70 -2.93 -9.54
C ARG A 212 24.08 -3.56 -9.46
N LYS A 213 25.08 -2.73 -9.10
CA LYS A 213 26.42 -3.22 -8.80
C LYS A 213 26.39 -4.12 -7.56
N PRO A 214 27.04 -5.29 -7.60
CA PRO A 214 27.15 -6.16 -6.43
C PRO A 214 27.97 -5.50 -5.33
N LEU A 215 27.74 -5.93 -4.09
CA LEU A 215 28.55 -5.55 -2.94
C LEU A 215 29.95 -6.14 -3.11
N LYS A 216 30.98 -5.28 -3.07
CA LYS A 216 32.40 -5.67 -3.11
C LYS A 216 32.74 -6.53 -1.90
#